data_AF-C7YYD6-F1
#
_entry.id   AF-C7YYD6-F1
#
_cell.length_a   1.000
_cell.length_b   1.000
_cell.length_c   1.000
_cell.angle_alpha   90.00
_cell.angle_beta   90.00
_cell.angle_gamma   90.00
#
_symmetry.space_group_name_H-M   'P 1'
#
loop_
_entity.id
_entity.type
_entity.pdbx_description
1 polymer ?
#
loop_
_entity_poly.entity_id
_entity_poly.type
_entity_poly.pdbx_seq_one_letter_code
_entity_poly.pdbx_strand_id
1 'polypeptide(L)'
;MSSSSEDSSDDERQEKTRPVHPLYIPANNYAIAYKSTWTLPNSGILEAEDIALLQHVNCSYLSSGRAPTLLALKQHAQCITNLIRKLAPTLTGCALDILGEEQGDFDDFRDQAFDWLVELDKPYENDDVSHHEPLWALANTVKEQSEMNGIVHHCPLTRVPDTGSSAKQGATRRPYMTHHDLVMHANECLEILDHEYSSTGGLMSLLPVGVEGDTDEDRAHFTADELAGARNTLLGQWLLHHQHLVGRMHELEISYANALDILGNEAEVPLQLMSRDGVDGISGGREVAYPQDKFVLANIGDDITGYIHRMIDVAEAQIEQKEKIWKASGVSGERMWMEERGGKVYARGIVPVDLLTRFYRIKGKGHKSPLFAIPAAEQHPGVQQTRRIEERPTLVSVVTPTWPERVSEWETKQKAKLEEASQMDAQNQVLIRDRVELQDMLAVKDAELRRQRLELSFHEMGLSEDEAGVRKALYSQIAVYEDKMEELRSVLPSEYHSLLDVDTELGEEA
;
A
#
# COMPACT_ATOMS: atom_id res chain seq x y z
N MET A 1 -46.12 61.16 -53.96
CA MET A 1 -45.70 59.75 -53.95
C MET A 1 -45.29 59.41 -52.54
N SER A 2 -45.91 58.36 -51.99
CA SER A 2 -45.58 57.56 -50.79
C SER A 2 -45.35 58.32 -49.47
N SER A 3 -46.34 58.48 -48.58
CA SER A 3 -47.04 57.47 -47.72
C SER A 3 -46.35 57.38 -46.34
N SER A 4 -46.83 58.09 -45.31
CA SER A 4 -47.88 57.69 -44.33
C SER A 4 -47.30 56.76 -43.25
N SER A 5 -47.05 57.24 -42.03
CA SER A 5 -48.02 57.33 -40.92
C SER A 5 -48.72 56.00 -40.63
N GLU A 6 -48.27 55.30 -39.60
CA GLU A 6 -49.12 54.37 -38.84
C GLU A 6 -48.67 54.36 -37.38
N ASP A 7 -49.58 54.91 -36.58
CA ASP A 7 -49.62 55.03 -35.15
C ASP A 7 -50.49 53.88 -34.63
N SER A 8 -50.20 53.44 -33.40
CA SER A 8 -51.10 52.68 -32.53
C SER A 8 -51.51 51.24 -32.90
N SER A 9 -51.13 50.31 -32.02
CA SER A 9 -52.04 49.47 -31.20
C SER A 9 -51.51 48.04 -31.04
N ASP A 10 -50.53 47.87 -30.17
CA ASP A 10 -50.30 46.57 -29.53
C ASP A 10 -50.45 46.77 -28.02
N ASP A 11 -51.64 46.40 -27.57
CA ASP A 11 -52.03 46.27 -26.18
C ASP A 11 -50.95 45.56 -25.38
N GLU A 12 -50.51 46.21 -24.31
CA GLU A 12 -49.72 45.62 -23.22
C GLU A 12 -50.47 44.44 -22.58
N ARG A 13 -50.36 43.25 -23.18
CA ARG A 13 -50.44 42.01 -22.41
C ARG A 13 -49.06 41.77 -21.81
N GLN A 14 -48.81 42.42 -20.67
CA GLN A 14 -47.82 41.93 -19.72
C GLN A 14 -48.29 40.54 -19.26
N GLU A 15 -47.92 39.50 -20.00
CA GLU A 15 -47.80 38.17 -19.44
C GLU A 15 -46.81 38.30 -18.29
N LYS A 16 -47.34 38.35 -17.07
CA LYS A 16 -46.60 38.05 -15.86
C LYS A 16 -46.00 36.67 -16.08
N THR A 17 -44.74 36.63 -16.49
CA THR A 17 -43.93 35.42 -16.56
C THR A 17 -44.01 34.79 -15.18
N ARG A 18 -44.77 33.69 -15.08
CA ARG A 18 -44.81 32.88 -13.87
C ARG A 18 -43.37 32.49 -13.54
N PRO A 19 -42.91 32.63 -12.29
CA PRO A 19 -41.58 32.17 -11.93
C PRO A 19 -41.45 30.69 -12.31
N VAL A 20 -40.53 30.40 -13.22
CA VAL A 20 -40.21 29.03 -13.62
C VAL A 20 -39.48 28.40 -12.44
N HIS A 21 -40.24 27.73 -11.57
CA HIS A 21 -39.68 27.07 -10.41
C HIS A 21 -38.82 25.87 -10.86
N PRO A 22 -37.67 25.63 -10.19
CA PRO A 22 -36.75 24.57 -10.57
C PRO A 22 -37.43 23.20 -10.43
N LEU A 23 -37.44 22.41 -11.50
CA LEU A 23 -37.96 21.04 -11.53
C LEU A 23 -37.08 20.02 -10.77
N TYR A 24 -36.26 20.49 -9.84
CA TYR A 24 -35.25 19.72 -9.10
C TYR A 24 -34.82 20.47 -7.82
N ILE A 25 -34.34 19.73 -6.83
CA ILE A 25 -33.73 20.27 -5.61
C ILE A 25 -32.27 20.67 -5.93
N PRO A 26 -31.87 21.93 -5.68
CA PRO A 26 -30.53 22.40 -6.03
C PRO A 26 -29.43 21.66 -5.26
N ALA A 27 -28.23 21.62 -5.84
CA ALA A 27 -27.06 21.11 -5.15
C ALA A 27 -26.72 22.01 -3.95
N ASN A 28 -26.23 21.40 -2.87
CA ASN A 28 -25.75 22.12 -1.70
C ASN A 28 -24.27 21.78 -1.45
N ASN A 29 -23.69 22.32 -0.38
CA ASN A 29 -22.27 22.11 -0.07
C ASN A 29 -21.88 20.65 0.23
N TYR A 30 -22.86 19.78 0.46
CA TYR A 30 -22.68 18.41 0.93
C TYR A 30 -23.31 17.36 -0.01
N ALA A 31 -24.07 17.79 -1.01
CA ALA A 31 -24.79 16.89 -1.89
C ALA A 31 -25.04 17.51 -3.26
N ILE A 32 -25.03 16.64 -4.26
CA ILE A 32 -25.36 16.98 -5.66
C ILE A 32 -26.84 17.35 -5.80
N ALA A 33 -27.23 17.95 -6.93
CA ALA A 33 -28.63 18.24 -7.23
C ALA A 33 -29.47 16.95 -7.31
N TYR A 34 -30.71 17.00 -6.82
CA TYR A 34 -31.60 15.84 -6.80
C TYR A 34 -32.88 16.10 -7.58
N LYS A 35 -33.26 15.10 -8.38
CA LYS A 35 -34.47 15.11 -9.18
C LYS A 35 -35.15 13.76 -9.06
N SER A 36 -36.44 13.77 -8.80
CA SER A 36 -37.26 12.56 -8.78
C SER A 36 -38.55 12.77 -9.56
N THR A 37 -39.34 11.70 -9.69
CA THR A 37 -40.69 11.80 -10.27
C THR A 37 -41.61 12.70 -9.42
N TRP A 38 -41.31 12.86 -8.13
CA TRP A 38 -42.10 13.64 -7.17
C TRP A 38 -41.79 15.13 -7.23
N THR A 39 -40.59 15.51 -7.68
CA THR A 39 -40.22 16.91 -7.92
C THR A 39 -40.80 17.45 -9.22
N LEU A 40 -41.59 16.65 -9.96
CA LEU A 40 -42.27 17.09 -11.17
C LEU A 40 -43.58 17.80 -10.81
N PRO A 41 -43.86 18.99 -11.39
CA PRO A 41 -45.07 19.76 -11.09
C PRO A 41 -46.36 19.03 -11.48
N ASN A 42 -46.29 18.07 -12.41
CA ASN A 42 -47.43 17.26 -12.85
C ASN A 42 -47.89 16.23 -11.81
N SER A 43 -47.07 15.94 -10.79
CA SER A 43 -47.42 14.98 -9.74
C SER A 43 -48.40 15.55 -8.72
N GLY A 44 -48.43 16.87 -8.53
CA GLY A 44 -49.33 17.55 -7.57
C GLY A 44 -49.05 17.25 -6.09
N ILE A 45 -47.93 16.59 -5.77
CA ILE A 45 -47.60 16.13 -4.41
C ILE A 45 -46.75 17.16 -3.65
N LEU A 46 -45.88 17.89 -4.35
CA LEU A 46 -44.97 18.88 -3.76
C LEU A 46 -45.24 20.26 -4.37
N GLU A 47 -45.49 21.25 -3.51
CA GLU A 47 -45.60 22.65 -3.91
C GLU A 47 -44.23 23.33 -3.96
N ALA A 48 -44.15 24.52 -4.56
CA ALA A 48 -42.88 25.27 -4.66
C ALA A 48 -42.27 25.61 -3.30
N GLU A 49 -43.11 25.78 -2.27
CA GLU A 49 -42.72 26.03 -0.89
C GLU A 49 -42.14 24.76 -0.23
N ASP A 50 -42.71 23.59 -0.54
CA ASP A 50 -42.20 22.29 -0.08
C ASP A 50 -40.79 22.00 -0.64
N ILE A 51 -40.49 22.46 -1.86
CA ILE A 51 -39.16 22.29 -2.47
C ILE A 51 -38.09 23.05 -1.68
N ALA A 52 -38.42 24.22 -1.12
CA ALA A 52 -37.50 24.98 -0.28
C ALA A 52 -37.24 24.27 1.06
N LEU A 53 -38.25 23.62 1.63
CA LEU A 53 -38.13 22.81 2.85
C LEU A 53 -37.34 21.51 2.66
N LEU A 54 -37.13 21.07 1.41
CA LEU A 54 -36.43 19.82 1.08
C LEU A 54 -35.00 20.04 0.54
N GLN A 55 -34.45 21.25 0.64
CA GLN A 55 -33.10 21.58 0.15
C GLN A 55 -32.00 20.67 0.70
N HIS A 56 -32.20 20.12 1.90
CA HIS A 56 -31.22 19.27 2.57
C HIS A 56 -31.55 17.77 2.51
N VAL A 57 -32.48 17.32 1.66
CA VAL A 57 -32.97 15.92 1.66
C VAL A 57 -31.93 14.87 1.23
N ASN A 58 -30.87 15.26 0.52
CA ASN A 58 -29.91 14.31 -0.08
C ASN A 58 -28.96 13.65 0.93
N CYS A 59 -28.67 12.36 0.76
CA CYS A 59 -28.01 11.54 1.79
C CYS A 59 -26.46 11.48 1.73
N SER A 60 -25.77 12.52 1.26
CA SER A 60 -24.29 12.49 1.09
C SER A 60 -23.48 13.25 2.14
N TYR A 61 -24.10 13.67 3.25
CA TYR A 61 -23.47 14.55 4.24
C TYR A 61 -22.16 14.01 4.83
N LEU A 62 -22.10 12.72 5.13
CA LEU A 62 -20.91 12.10 5.72
C LEU A 62 -19.85 11.72 4.68
N SER A 63 -20.20 11.62 3.40
CA SER A 63 -19.32 11.15 2.31
C SER A 63 -18.91 12.23 1.31
N SER A 64 -19.39 13.47 1.46
CA SER A 64 -19.15 14.59 0.54
C SER A 64 -17.73 15.16 0.51
N GLY A 65 -16.81 14.60 1.32
CA GLY A 65 -15.43 15.08 1.48
C GLY A 65 -15.31 16.34 2.36
N ARG A 66 -16.43 16.97 2.72
CA ARG A 66 -16.51 18.05 3.71
C ARG A 66 -17.25 17.54 4.94
N ALA A 67 -16.72 17.80 6.13
CA ALA A 67 -17.41 17.43 7.36
C ALA A 67 -18.71 18.24 7.52
N PRO A 68 -19.84 17.60 7.84
CA PRO A 68 -21.10 18.30 8.07
C PRO A 68 -21.05 19.11 9.37
N THR A 69 -21.83 20.18 9.43
CA THR A 69 -22.08 20.95 10.67
C THR A 69 -23.32 20.40 11.38
N LEU A 70 -23.46 20.68 12.68
CA LEU A 70 -24.63 20.26 13.43
C LEU A 70 -25.93 20.89 12.86
N LEU A 71 -25.87 22.14 12.40
CA LEU A 71 -26.96 22.80 11.70
C LEU A 71 -27.39 21.99 10.46
N ALA A 72 -26.44 21.59 9.62
CA ALA A 72 -26.72 20.85 8.39
C ALA A 72 -27.34 19.46 8.69
N LEU A 73 -26.92 18.82 9.77
CA LEU A 73 -27.53 17.56 10.23
C LEU A 73 -28.96 17.75 10.72
N LYS A 74 -29.24 18.80 11.49
CA LYS A 74 -30.59 19.14 11.94
C LYS A 74 -31.51 19.53 10.78
N GLN A 75 -31.02 20.32 9.83
CA GLN A 75 -31.74 20.66 8.59
C GLN A 75 -32.05 19.40 7.75
N HIS A 76 -31.10 18.47 7.63
CA HIS A 76 -31.33 17.19 6.95
C HIS A 76 -32.40 16.35 7.67
N ALA A 77 -32.34 16.25 8.99
CA ALA A 77 -33.34 15.56 9.80
C ALA A 77 -34.74 16.18 9.63
N GLN A 78 -34.84 17.51 9.67
CA GLN A 78 -36.09 18.23 9.44
C GLN A 78 -36.67 17.96 8.04
N CYS A 79 -35.83 17.96 7.00
CA CYS A 79 -36.24 17.63 5.62
C CYS A 79 -36.82 16.21 5.53
N ILE A 80 -36.15 15.22 6.13
CA ILE A 80 -36.62 13.83 6.15
C ILE A 80 -37.95 13.73 6.89
N THR A 81 -38.09 14.41 8.02
CA THR A 81 -39.32 14.39 8.83
C THR A 81 -40.48 15.02 8.07
N ASN A 82 -40.24 16.12 7.35
CA ASN A 82 -41.20 16.73 6.45
C ASN A 82 -41.58 15.82 5.27
N LEU A 83 -40.62 15.09 4.70
CA LEU A 83 -40.88 14.11 3.65
C LEU A 83 -41.75 12.95 4.18
N ILE A 84 -41.44 12.43 5.38
CA ILE A 84 -42.23 11.38 6.05
C ILE A 84 -43.65 11.88 6.33
N ARG A 85 -43.82 13.12 6.81
CA ARG A 85 -45.13 13.77 7.04
C ARG A 85 -45.99 13.79 5.78
N LYS A 86 -45.39 14.01 4.61
CA LYS A 86 -46.09 14.02 3.31
C LYS A 86 -46.37 12.60 2.78
N LEU A 87 -45.47 11.64 3.04
CA LEU A 87 -45.60 10.24 2.62
C LEU A 87 -46.65 9.47 3.43
N ALA A 88 -46.67 9.68 4.74
CA ALA A 88 -47.50 8.97 5.68
C ALA A 88 -48.37 9.97 6.47
N PRO A 89 -49.41 10.55 5.86
CA PRO A 89 -50.32 11.44 6.56
C PRO A 89 -51.00 10.69 7.70
N THR A 90 -50.83 11.17 8.93
CA THR A 90 -51.48 10.58 10.11
C THR A 90 -52.99 10.81 10.04
N LEU A 91 -53.76 9.72 9.94
CA LEU A 91 -55.24 9.74 9.96
C LEU A 91 -55.82 10.16 11.31
N THR A 92 -55.05 9.98 12.39
CA THR A 92 -55.35 10.46 13.73
C THR A 92 -54.46 11.68 13.99
N GLY A 93 -55.08 12.83 14.26
CA GLY A 93 -54.39 14.08 14.56
C GLY A 93 -53.65 13.95 15.89
N CYS A 94 -52.40 13.49 15.85
CA CYS A 94 -51.44 13.73 16.91
C CYS A 94 -50.67 14.96 16.48
N ALA A 95 -50.98 16.12 17.07
CA ALA A 95 -50.16 17.30 16.89
C ALA A 95 -48.77 16.97 17.45
N LEU A 96 -47.78 16.79 16.57
CA LEU A 96 -46.36 16.84 16.93
C LEU A 96 -45.92 18.30 17.15
N ASP A 97 -46.82 19.11 17.69
CA ASP A 97 -46.48 20.39 18.28
C ASP A 97 -46.23 20.06 19.76
N ILE A 98 -44.96 19.88 20.13
CA ILE A 98 -44.58 19.61 21.53
C ILE A 98 -45.01 20.79 22.42
N LEU A 99 -45.33 21.94 21.82
CA LEU A 99 -45.86 23.12 22.46
C LEU A 99 -47.33 23.29 22.08
N GLY A 100 -48.21 22.82 22.95
CA GLY A 100 -49.57 23.33 23.01
C GLY A 100 -49.56 24.87 23.25
N GLU A 101 -50.71 25.51 23.07
CA GLU A 101 -50.97 26.97 23.14
C GLU A 101 -50.42 27.75 24.36
N GLU A 102 -49.66 27.14 25.27
CA GLU A 102 -48.95 27.80 26.34
C GLU A 102 -47.56 28.29 25.88
N GLN A 103 -47.50 29.57 25.53
CA GLN A 103 -46.27 30.35 25.31
C GLN A 103 -45.40 30.43 26.59
N GLY A 104 -44.79 29.32 26.99
CA GLY A 104 -43.74 29.26 28.01
C GLY A 104 -42.36 29.26 27.36
N ASP A 105 -41.51 30.21 27.78
CA ASP A 105 -40.10 30.43 27.40
C ASP A 105 -39.51 29.53 26.29
N PHE A 106 -39.71 29.95 25.04
CA PHE A 106 -39.10 29.37 23.84
C PHE A 106 -37.57 29.31 23.88
N ASP A 107 -36.92 30.10 24.74
CA ASP A 107 -35.46 30.13 24.84
C ASP A 107 -34.87 28.88 25.52
N ASP A 108 -35.61 28.19 26.39
CA ASP A 108 -35.09 27.03 27.13
C ASP A 108 -34.93 25.78 26.26
N PHE A 109 -35.67 25.69 25.14
CA PHE A 109 -35.61 24.55 24.21
C PHE A 109 -34.68 24.79 23.01
N ARG A 110 -34.18 26.02 22.83
CA ARG A 110 -33.17 26.33 21.80
C ARG A 110 -31.86 25.62 22.13
N ASP A 111 -31.14 25.19 21.09
CA ASP A 111 -29.86 24.47 21.17
C ASP A 111 -29.94 23.04 21.74
N GLN A 112 -31.14 22.52 22.00
CA GLN A 112 -31.33 21.12 22.40
C GLN A 112 -31.28 20.16 21.19
N ALA A 113 -31.24 18.85 21.45
CA ALA A 113 -31.11 17.84 20.39
C ALA A 113 -32.26 17.84 19.37
N PHE A 114 -33.46 18.25 19.80
CA PHE A 114 -34.72 18.16 19.04
C PHE A 114 -35.39 19.53 18.83
N ASP A 115 -34.65 20.62 18.99
CA ASP A 115 -35.13 22.00 18.76
C ASP A 115 -35.74 22.23 17.37
N TRP A 116 -35.22 21.55 16.35
CA TRP A 116 -35.72 21.60 14.97
C TRP A 116 -37.12 20.99 14.77
N LEU A 117 -37.68 20.28 15.76
CA LEU A 117 -39.05 19.76 15.70
C LEU A 117 -40.12 20.78 16.09
N VAL A 118 -39.73 21.94 16.65
CA VAL A 118 -40.68 22.96 17.13
C VAL A 118 -41.44 23.62 15.97
N GLU A 119 -40.78 23.92 14.86
CA GLU A 119 -41.41 24.52 13.68
C GLU A 119 -40.98 23.76 12.42
N LEU A 120 -41.89 22.96 11.85
CA LEU A 120 -41.63 22.16 10.65
C LEU A 120 -41.99 22.88 9.34
N ASP A 121 -42.74 23.98 9.42
CA ASP A 121 -43.25 24.69 8.26
C ASP A 121 -42.26 25.74 7.73
N LYS A 122 -41.16 25.99 8.44
CA LYS A 122 -40.05 26.85 8.01
C LYS A 122 -38.73 26.07 8.02
N PRO A 123 -37.77 26.39 7.13
CA PRO A 123 -36.43 25.83 7.20
C PRO A 123 -35.79 26.13 8.57
N TYR A 124 -35.17 25.12 9.16
CA TYR A 124 -34.50 25.26 10.44
C TYR A 124 -33.26 26.15 10.31
N GLU A 125 -33.23 27.21 11.13
CA GLU A 125 -32.12 28.16 11.23
C GLU A 125 -31.72 28.30 12.70
N ASN A 126 -30.42 28.35 12.95
CA ASN A 126 -29.86 28.59 14.28
C ASN A 126 -28.55 29.37 14.09
N ASP A 127 -28.37 30.42 14.89
CA ASP A 127 -27.24 31.36 14.83
C ASP A 127 -26.11 30.99 15.81
N ASP A 128 -26.25 29.92 16.59
CA ASP A 128 -25.25 29.51 17.55
C ASP A 128 -23.94 29.05 16.87
N VAL A 129 -22.82 29.47 17.45
CA VAL A 129 -21.48 29.23 16.91
C VAL A 129 -21.18 27.74 16.82
N SER A 130 -21.61 26.95 17.83
CA SER A 130 -21.35 25.51 17.87
C SER A 130 -22.07 24.76 16.74
N HIS A 131 -23.23 25.26 16.32
CA HIS A 131 -24.03 24.67 15.23
C HIS A 131 -23.40 24.84 13.85
N HIS A 132 -22.52 25.83 13.70
CA HIS A 132 -21.77 26.11 12.47
C HIS A 132 -20.37 25.48 12.43
N GLU A 133 -19.92 24.83 13.51
CA GLU A 133 -18.62 24.16 13.52
C GLU A 133 -18.66 22.82 12.75
N PRO A 134 -17.68 22.56 11.87
CA PRO A 134 -17.60 21.31 11.11
C PRO A 134 -17.20 20.13 12.02
N LEU A 135 -18.00 19.07 11.99
CA LEU A 135 -17.81 17.88 12.82
C LEU A 135 -16.82 16.90 12.18
N TRP A 136 -15.54 17.27 12.18
CA TRP A 136 -14.46 16.50 11.54
C TRP A 136 -14.29 15.08 12.10
N ALA A 137 -14.66 14.83 13.35
CA ALA A 137 -14.60 13.49 13.95
C ALA A 137 -15.61 12.51 13.34
N LEU A 138 -16.68 13.01 12.71
CA LEU A 138 -17.71 12.22 12.04
C LEU A 138 -17.46 12.08 10.53
N ALA A 139 -16.40 12.70 10.00
CA ALA A 139 -16.08 12.59 8.59
C ALA A 139 -15.77 11.14 8.21
N ASN A 140 -16.34 10.67 7.11
CA ASN A 140 -16.10 9.31 6.64
C ASN A 140 -14.63 9.13 6.24
N THR A 141 -13.96 8.16 6.86
CA THR A 141 -12.57 7.79 6.54
C THR A 141 -12.48 6.88 5.33
N VAL A 142 -13.59 6.28 4.90
CA VAL A 142 -13.69 5.44 3.70
C VAL A 142 -13.93 6.33 2.48
N LYS A 143 -13.00 6.29 1.53
CA LYS A 143 -13.08 7.00 0.25
C LYS A 143 -13.98 6.27 -0.74
N GLU A 144 -13.79 4.97 -0.86
CA GLU A 144 -14.49 4.14 -1.83
C GLU A 144 -14.70 2.76 -1.24
N GLN A 145 -15.88 2.19 -1.48
CA GLN A 145 -16.17 0.80 -1.19
C GLN A 145 -16.66 0.19 -2.49
N SER A 146 -15.87 -0.73 -3.01
CA SER A 146 -16.22 -1.52 -4.19
C SER A 146 -16.18 -2.99 -3.81
N GLU A 147 -17.11 -3.77 -4.34
CA GLU A 147 -17.10 -5.24 -4.16
C GLU A 147 -15.79 -5.86 -4.67
N MET A 148 -15.14 -5.22 -5.65
CA MET A 148 -13.90 -5.73 -6.27
C MET A 148 -12.62 -5.30 -5.54
N ASN A 149 -12.58 -4.06 -5.03
CA ASN A 149 -11.37 -3.48 -4.43
C ASN A 149 -11.41 -3.45 -2.90
N GLY A 150 -12.52 -3.89 -2.31
CA GLY A 150 -12.80 -3.77 -0.89
C GLY A 150 -12.97 -2.31 -0.46
N ILE A 151 -12.67 -2.06 0.82
CA ILE A 151 -12.75 -0.74 1.44
C ILE A 151 -11.43 0.00 1.21
N VAL A 152 -11.50 1.14 0.54
CA VAL A 152 -10.37 2.04 0.31
C VAL A 152 -10.50 3.24 1.22
N HIS A 153 -9.53 3.43 2.11
CA HIS A 153 -9.50 4.57 3.02
C HIS A 153 -8.91 5.83 2.36
N HIS A 154 -9.27 6.99 2.88
CA HIS A 154 -8.62 8.26 2.51
C HIS A 154 -7.16 8.26 2.97
N CYS A 155 -6.30 8.89 2.18
CA CYS A 155 -4.91 9.08 2.57
C CYS A 155 -4.84 10.05 3.78
N PRO A 156 -4.08 9.72 4.84
CA PRO A 156 -3.96 10.57 6.03
C PRO A 156 -3.29 11.93 5.75
N LEU A 157 -2.58 12.05 4.62
CA LEU A 157 -1.95 13.29 4.17
C LEU A 157 -2.88 14.17 3.30
N THR A 158 -4.08 13.69 2.97
CA THR A 158 -5.06 14.46 2.19
C THR A 158 -5.43 15.75 2.92
N ARG A 159 -5.28 16.87 2.20
CA ARG A 159 -5.61 18.21 2.70
C ARG A 159 -7.01 18.58 2.24
N VAL A 160 -7.84 18.99 3.19
CA VAL A 160 -9.20 19.47 2.94
C VAL A 160 -9.28 20.93 3.40
N PRO A 161 -9.93 21.83 2.65
CA PRO A 161 -10.15 23.20 3.11
C PRO A 161 -10.92 23.21 4.43
N ASP A 162 -10.43 23.96 5.41
CA ASP A 162 -11.12 24.09 6.69
C ASP A 162 -12.30 25.06 6.53
N THR A 163 -13.49 24.60 6.89
CA THR A 163 -14.73 25.27 6.57
C THR A 163 -15.61 25.38 7.82
N GLY A 164 -15.20 26.28 8.72
CA GLY A 164 -15.95 26.61 9.93
C GLY A 164 -15.83 28.08 10.28
N SER A 165 -16.72 28.57 11.13
CA SER A 165 -16.68 29.92 11.72
C SER A 165 -15.34 30.22 12.41
N SER A 166 -14.74 29.20 13.02
CA SER A 166 -13.45 29.24 13.71
C SER A 166 -12.23 29.09 12.77
N ALA A 167 -12.42 28.81 11.48
CA ALA A 167 -11.33 28.57 10.52
C ALA A 167 -10.70 29.88 10.02
N LYS A 168 -9.37 29.95 9.99
CA LYS A 168 -8.66 31.07 9.33
C LYS A 168 -8.86 30.97 7.81
N GLN A 169 -9.08 32.11 7.15
CA GLN A 169 -9.29 32.16 5.70
C GLN A 169 -8.14 31.48 4.95
N GLY A 170 -8.45 30.42 4.20
CA GLY A 170 -7.45 29.63 3.45
C GLY A 170 -6.72 28.54 4.26
N ALA A 171 -7.11 28.26 5.51
CA ALA A 171 -6.56 27.16 6.28
C ALA A 171 -6.92 25.80 5.65
N THR A 172 -5.97 24.85 5.71
CA THR A 172 -6.19 23.46 5.31
C THR A 172 -6.01 22.54 6.49
N ARG A 173 -6.87 21.53 6.60
CA ARG A 173 -6.84 20.52 7.65
C ARG A 173 -6.56 19.15 7.05
N ARG A 174 -6.04 18.24 7.88
CA ARG A 174 -5.89 16.81 7.56
C ARG A 174 -6.83 16.01 8.47
N PRO A 175 -8.08 15.80 8.06
CA PRO A 175 -9.09 15.19 8.93
C PRO A 175 -8.85 13.70 9.15
N TYR A 176 -8.25 13.02 8.17
CA TYR A 176 -7.98 11.57 8.21
C TYR A 176 -6.66 11.22 8.89
N MET A 177 -6.03 12.18 9.57
CA MET A 177 -4.71 11.99 10.18
C MET A 177 -4.85 11.42 11.58
N THR A 178 -4.80 10.10 11.71
CA THR A 178 -4.57 9.43 12.99
C THR A 178 -3.13 8.92 13.08
N HIS A 179 -2.61 8.70 14.30
CA HIS A 179 -1.26 8.15 14.47
C HIS A 179 -1.12 6.77 13.82
N HIS A 180 -2.16 5.94 13.91
CA HIS A 180 -2.16 4.62 13.29
C HIS A 180 -2.15 4.71 11.75
N ASP A 181 -3.01 5.55 11.17
CA ASP A 181 -3.10 5.69 9.71
C ASP A 181 -1.80 6.27 9.13
N LEU A 182 -1.14 7.19 9.83
CA LEU A 182 0.17 7.70 9.43
C LEU A 182 1.24 6.61 9.40
N VAL A 183 1.25 5.70 10.39
CA VAL A 183 2.19 4.58 10.44
C VAL A 183 1.92 3.59 9.30
N MET A 184 0.65 3.23 9.08
CA MET A 184 0.28 2.33 7.99
C MET A 184 0.61 2.92 6.61
N HIS A 185 0.36 4.22 6.42
CA HIS A 185 0.72 4.92 5.19
C HIS A 185 2.24 4.99 4.99
N ALA A 186 3.00 5.28 6.06
CA ALA A 186 4.46 5.27 5.99
C ALA A 186 5.01 3.87 5.65
N ASN A 187 4.43 2.82 6.22
CA ASN A 187 4.81 1.44 5.92
C ASN A 187 4.56 1.08 4.45
N GLU A 188 3.38 1.42 3.91
CA GLU A 188 3.07 1.22 2.50
C GLU A 188 4.07 1.95 1.58
N CYS A 189 4.44 3.20 1.91
CA CYS A 189 5.47 3.92 1.16
C CYS A 189 6.85 3.23 1.23
N LEU A 190 7.25 2.72 2.41
CA LEU A 190 8.53 2.04 2.57
C LEU A 190 8.57 0.69 1.84
N GLU A 191 7.47 -0.05 1.81
CA GLU A 191 7.37 -1.31 1.07
C GLU A 191 7.47 -1.09 -0.45
N ILE A 192 6.84 -0.03 -0.97
CA ILE A 192 6.95 0.34 -2.39
C ILE A 192 8.40 0.68 -2.72
N LEU A 193 9.05 1.51 -1.90
CA LEU A 193 10.44 1.89 -2.11
C LEU A 193 11.39 0.68 -2.00
N ASP A 194 11.19 -0.21 -1.02
CA ASP A 194 12.02 -1.41 -0.89
C ASP A 194 11.88 -2.34 -2.10
N HIS A 195 10.66 -2.46 -2.64
CA HIS A 195 10.39 -3.23 -3.85
C HIS A 195 11.07 -2.62 -5.08
N GLU A 196 10.92 -1.32 -5.30
CA GLU A 196 11.54 -0.61 -6.44
C GLU A 196 13.07 -0.73 -6.41
N TYR A 197 13.67 -0.59 -5.23
CA TYR A 197 15.11 -0.67 -5.05
C TYR A 197 15.63 -2.09 -4.78
N SER A 198 14.77 -3.11 -4.79
CA SER A 198 15.13 -4.50 -4.46
C SER A 198 16.32 -5.02 -5.28
N SER A 199 16.39 -4.67 -6.58
CA SER A 199 17.49 -5.03 -7.48
C SER A 199 18.85 -4.42 -7.12
N THR A 200 18.87 -3.32 -6.37
CA THR A 200 20.08 -2.57 -6.00
C THR A 200 20.47 -2.75 -4.54
N GLY A 201 19.69 -3.49 -3.75
CA GLY A 201 19.91 -3.69 -2.31
C GLY A 201 18.77 -3.23 -1.40
N GLY A 202 17.58 -2.98 -1.94
CA GLY A 202 16.38 -2.58 -1.20
C GLY A 202 16.47 -1.17 -0.64
N LEU A 203 15.77 -0.88 0.46
CA LEU A 203 15.74 0.44 1.07
C LEU A 203 17.14 1.00 1.41
N MET A 204 18.11 0.11 1.68
CA MET A 204 19.47 0.46 2.07
C MET A 204 20.31 1.03 0.93
N SER A 205 19.92 0.87 -0.34
CA SER A 205 20.62 1.45 -1.49
C SER A 205 20.10 2.84 -1.89
N LEU A 206 19.01 3.30 -1.26
CA LEU A 206 18.33 4.55 -1.59
C LEU A 206 19.20 5.79 -1.40
N LEU A 207 20.13 5.75 -0.44
CA LEU A 207 21.16 6.77 -0.27
C LEU A 207 22.49 6.28 -0.83
N PRO A 208 23.04 6.94 -1.87
CA PRO A 208 24.38 6.60 -2.35
C PRO A 208 25.39 6.88 -1.24
N VAL A 209 26.12 5.83 -0.87
CA VAL A 209 27.30 5.93 -0.03
C VAL A 209 28.29 6.76 -0.84
N GLY A 210 28.76 7.88 -0.27
CA GLY A 210 29.64 8.80 -0.99
C GLY A 210 30.85 8.04 -1.49
N VAL A 211 30.92 7.80 -2.80
CA VAL A 211 32.11 7.28 -3.43
C VAL A 211 33.11 8.44 -3.43
N GLU A 212 34.11 8.38 -2.55
CA GLU A 212 35.28 9.27 -2.57
C GLU A 212 36.21 8.99 -3.78
N GLY A 213 35.66 8.48 -4.88
CA GLY A 213 36.36 8.18 -6.12
C GLY A 213 35.72 8.95 -7.27
N ASP A 214 36.38 10.02 -7.68
CA ASP A 214 36.08 10.84 -8.85
C ASP A 214 35.97 9.99 -10.13
N THR A 215 34.76 9.84 -10.65
CA THR A 215 34.51 9.94 -12.09
C THR A 215 33.26 10.78 -12.29
N ASP A 216 33.40 11.92 -12.96
CA ASP A 216 32.37 12.96 -13.14
C ASP A 216 31.11 12.51 -13.91
N GLU A 217 31.05 11.25 -14.38
CA GLU A 217 29.95 10.73 -15.19
C GLU A 217 28.77 10.17 -14.36
N ASP A 218 28.99 9.68 -13.13
CA ASP A 218 27.93 9.18 -12.23
C ASP A 218 27.32 10.28 -11.33
N ARG A 219 27.91 11.49 -11.33
CA ARG A 219 27.44 12.68 -10.60
C ARG A 219 26.14 13.27 -11.14
N ALA A 220 25.59 12.75 -12.24
CA ALA A 220 24.52 13.40 -13.00
C ALA A 220 23.13 13.41 -12.33
N HIS A 221 22.90 12.69 -11.24
CA HIS A 221 21.54 12.51 -10.70
C HIS A 221 21.20 13.27 -9.42
N PHE A 222 22.17 13.74 -8.63
CA PHE A 222 21.87 14.51 -7.42
C PHE A 222 22.91 15.60 -7.16
N THR A 223 22.46 16.82 -6.89
CA THR A 223 23.33 17.88 -6.39
C THR A 223 23.78 17.58 -4.96
N ALA A 224 24.97 18.05 -4.56
CA ALA A 224 25.49 17.83 -3.22
C ALA A 224 24.55 18.34 -2.11
N ASP A 225 23.79 19.40 -2.40
CA ASP A 225 22.78 19.98 -1.50
C ASP A 225 21.54 19.08 -1.37
N GLU A 226 21.10 18.44 -2.44
CA GLU A 226 20.00 17.46 -2.41
C GLU A 226 20.38 16.21 -1.62
N LEU A 227 21.62 15.73 -1.78
CA LEU A 227 22.15 14.62 -0.97
C LEU A 227 22.27 15.00 0.51
N ALA A 228 22.73 16.21 0.82
CA ALA A 228 22.77 16.69 2.20
C ALA A 228 21.35 16.83 2.79
N GLY A 229 20.39 17.31 2.00
CA GLY A 229 18.97 17.37 2.35
C GLY A 229 18.39 15.99 2.64
N ALA A 230 18.63 15.01 1.76
CA ALA A 230 18.16 13.63 1.90
C ALA A 230 18.75 12.95 3.14
N ARG A 231 20.06 13.15 3.40
CA ARG A 231 20.75 12.63 4.59
C ARG A 231 20.25 13.26 5.91
N ASN A 232 19.76 14.49 5.87
CA ASN A 232 19.20 15.19 7.02
C ASN A 232 17.74 14.82 7.32
N THR A 233 17.07 14.07 6.44
CA THR A 233 15.75 13.52 6.75
C THR A 233 15.84 12.42 7.82
N LEU A 234 14.77 12.20 8.57
CA LEU A 234 14.73 11.13 9.59
C LEU A 234 14.98 9.75 8.97
N LEU A 235 14.39 9.49 7.80
CA LEU A 235 14.62 8.28 7.02
C LEU A 235 16.10 8.14 6.62
N GLY A 236 16.70 9.23 6.13
CA GLY A 236 18.10 9.24 5.73
C GLY A 236 19.07 9.03 6.89
N GLN A 237 18.82 9.63 8.04
CA GLN A 237 19.61 9.41 9.26
C GLN A 237 19.53 7.96 9.74
N TRP A 238 18.33 7.37 9.69
CA TRP A 238 18.11 5.97 10.06
C TRP A 238 18.83 5.01 9.11
N LEU A 239 18.74 5.26 7.80
CA LEU A 239 19.45 4.50 6.77
C LEU A 239 20.97 4.60 6.92
N LEU A 240 21.52 5.81 7.05
CA LEU A 240 22.95 6.03 7.26
C LEU A 240 23.46 5.33 8.53
N HIS A 241 22.70 5.42 9.62
CA HIS A 241 23.04 4.73 10.86
C HIS A 241 23.14 3.22 10.65
N HIS A 242 22.18 2.61 9.94
CA HIS A 242 22.21 1.18 9.64
C HIS A 242 23.35 0.81 8.69
N GLN A 243 23.61 1.60 7.64
CA GLN A 243 24.74 1.39 6.73
C GLN A 243 26.08 1.42 7.49
N HIS A 244 26.27 2.42 8.36
CA HIS A 244 27.48 2.53 9.17
C HIS A 244 27.61 1.40 10.20
N LEU A 245 26.49 0.94 10.79
CA LEU A 245 26.50 -0.17 11.74
C LEU A 245 26.94 -1.46 11.04
N VAL A 246 26.39 -1.74 9.85
CA VAL A 246 26.79 -2.89 9.03
C VAL A 246 28.26 -2.79 8.62
N GLY A 247 28.71 -1.63 8.16
CA GLY A 247 30.12 -1.41 7.80
C GLY A 247 31.08 -1.64 8.98
N ARG A 248 30.76 -1.11 10.16
CA ARG A 248 31.57 -1.33 11.38
C ARG A 248 31.56 -2.78 11.83
N MET A 249 30.43 -3.49 11.70
CA MET A 249 30.34 -4.91 12.02
C MET A 249 31.24 -5.73 11.11
N HIS A 250 31.24 -5.43 9.80
CA HIS A 250 32.12 -6.09 8.84
C HIS A 250 33.62 -5.85 9.15
N GLU A 251 34.01 -4.61 9.47
CA GLU A 251 35.39 -4.32 9.91
C GLU A 251 35.76 -5.08 11.18
N LEU A 252 34.82 -5.21 12.13
CA LEU A 252 35.01 -6.00 13.34
C LEU A 252 35.20 -7.49 13.01
N GLU A 253 34.40 -8.06 12.12
CA GLU A 253 34.54 -9.45 11.66
C GLU A 253 35.92 -9.70 11.04
N ILE A 254 36.39 -8.82 10.14
CA ILE A 254 37.75 -8.91 9.57
C ILE A 254 38.79 -8.85 10.68
N SER A 255 38.68 -7.89 11.60
CA SER A 255 39.67 -7.72 12.67
C SER A 255 39.71 -8.93 13.61
N TYR A 256 38.54 -9.54 13.87
CA TYR A 256 38.39 -10.71 14.70
C TYR A 256 38.97 -11.95 14.02
N ALA A 257 38.65 -12.16 12.74
CA ALA A 257 39.25 -13.18 11.89
C ALA A 257 40.78 -13.08 11.87
N ASN A 258 41.32 -11.88 11.63
CA ASN A 258 42.76 -11.64 11.62
C ASN A 258 43.41 -11.87 13.00
N ALA A 259 42.71 -11.58 14.10
CA ALA A 259 43.19 -11.89 15.44
C ALA A 259 43.23 -13.41 15.70
N LEU A 260 42.25 -14.15 15.21
CA LEU A 260 42.25 -15.62 15.29
C LEU A 260 43.40 -16.24 14.49
N ASP A 261 43.70 -15.71 13.29
CA ASP A 261 44.83 -16.20 12.48
C ASP A 261 46.18 -16.03 13.18
N ILE A 262 46.36 -14.92 13.91
CA ILE A 262 47.59 -14.65 14.68
C ILE A 262 47.68 -15.57 15.91
N LEU A 263 46.55 -15.89 16.53
CA LEU A 263 46.46 -16.76 17.70
C LEU A 263 46.39 -18.26 17.35
N GLY A 264 46.36 -18.61 16.07
CA GLY A 264 46.34 -19.99 15.57
C GLY A 264 47.55 -20.80 16.06
N ASN A 265 47.33 -22.10 16.26
CA ASN A 265 48.04 -23.00 17.19
C ASN A 265 49.57 -23.18 17.06
N GLU A 266 50.28 -22.50 16.16
CA GLU A 266 51.71 -22.77 15.93
C GLU A 266 52.46 -21.46 15.66
N ALA A 267 53.10 -20.93 16.71
CA ALA A 267 53.99 -19.77 16.58
C ALA A 267 55.44 -20.24 16.73
N GLU A 268 56.23 -20.09 15.68
CA GLU A 268 57.66 -20.34 15.73
C GLU A 268 58.35 -19.06 16.23
N VAL A 269 58.78 -19.11 17.48
CA VAL A 269 59.55 -18.06 18.12
C VAL A 269 61.03 -18.37 17.91
N PRO A 270 61.84 -17.45 17.36
CA PRO A 270 63.28 -17.68 17.17
C PRO A 270 63.93 -18.23 18.45
N LEU A 271 64.70 -19.32 18.35
CA LEU A 271 65.31 -20.03 19.51
C LEU A 271 66.14 -19.11 20.43
N GLN A 272 66.63 -17.97 19.92
CA GLN A 272 67.37 -16.96 20.68
C GLN A 272 66.50 -16.18 21.68
N LEU A 273 65.18 -16.05 21.46
CA LEU A 273 64.24 -15.45 22.42
C LEU A 273 64.00 -16.35 23.63
N MET A 274 64.01 -17.68 23.46
CA MET A 274 63.80 -18.63 24.56
C MET A 274 65.03 -18.83 25.47
N SER A 275 66.21 -18.46 24.98
CA SER A 275 67.49 -18.73 25.65
C SER A 275 67.81 -17.76 26.80
N ARG A 276 67.16 -16.59 26.87
CA ARG A 276 67.60 -15.55 27.81
C ARG A 276 66.54 -14.98 28.73
N ASP A 277 65.28 -14.94 28.35
CA ASP A 277 64.25 -14.31 29.18
C ASP A 277 62.93 -15.06 29.03
N GLY A 278 62.36 -15.51 30.16
CA GLY A 278 61.00 -16.03 30.20
C GLY A 278 59.97 -14.98 29.77
N VAL A 279 58.70 -15.36 29.73
CA VAL A 279 57.56 -14.57 29.22
C VAL A 279 57.46 -13.13 29.79
N ASP A 280 58.13 -12.82 30.91
CA ASP A 280 58.16 -11.49 31.56
C ASP A 280 59.56 -10.84 31.72
N GLY A 281 60.58 -11.23 30.97
CA GLY A 281 61.93 -10.66 31.12
C GLY A 281 62.15 -9.29 30.47
N ILE A 282 61.57 -8.22 31.04
CA ILE A 282 62.03 -6.85 30.78
C ILE A 282 62.93 -6.43 31.95
N SER A 283 64.21 -6.83 31.91
CA SER A 283 65.21 -6.29 32.83
C SER A 283 66.02 -5.20 32.12
N GLY A 284 65.86 -3.95 32.59
CA GLY A 284 66.37 -2.71 32.01
C GLY A 284 67.90 -2.55 32.03
N GLY A 285 68.61 -3.39 31.30
CA GLY A 285 69.96 -3.15 30.79
C GLY A 285 69.89 -2.80 29.30
N ARG A 286 70.92 -2.16 28.76
CA ARG A 286 71.00 -1.80 27.33
C ARG A 286 70.95 -3.08 26.49
N GLU A 287 69.76 -3.43 26.01
CA GLU A 287 69.51 -4.59 25.16
C GLU A 287 70.27 -4.42 23.84
N VAL A 288 71.27 -5.27 23.64
CA VAL A 288 71.73 -5.61 22.29
C VAL A 288 70.79 -6.71 21.80
N ALA A 289 69.53 -6.35 21.57
CA ALA A 289 68.64 -7.19 20.78
C ALA A 289 69.18 -7.16 19.36
N TYR A 290 69.57 -8.31 18.81
CA TYR A 290 69.85 -8.35 17.37
C TYR A 290 68.52 -8.02 16.66
N PRO A 291 68.50 -7.17 15.62
CA PRO A 291 67.26 -6.71 14.98
C PRO A 291 66.32 -7.84 14.48
N GLN A 292 66.83 -9.08 14.40
CA GLN A 292 66.15 -10.28 13.95
C GLN A 292 65.19 -10.87 15.01
N ASP A 293 65.33 -10.50 16.29
CA ASP A 293 64.52 -11.03 17.40
C ASP A 293 63.13 -10.35 17.56
N LYS A 294 62.76 -9.44 16.63
CA LYS A 294 61.46 -8.73 16.67
C LYS A 294 60.34 -9.40 15.89
N PHE A 295 60.66 -10.44 15.13
CA PHE A 295 59.71 -11.13 14.28
C PHE A 295 59.27 -12.43 14.95
N VAL A 296 57.96 -12.56 15.14
CA VAL A 296 57.32 -13.80 15.55
C VAL A 296 56.66 -14.38 14.32
N LEU A 297 57.07 -15.58 13.92
CA LEU A 297 56.43 -16.28 12.82
C LEU A 297 55.16 -16.93 13.35
N ALA A 298 54.01 -16.43 12.92
CA ALA A 298 52.70 -16.90 13.39
C ALA A 298 52.09 -17.86 12.38
N ASN A 299 51.44 -18.91 12.88
CA ASN A 299 50.73 -19.92 12.10
C ASN A 299 51.64 -20.71 11.11
N ILE A 300 52.91 -20.94 11.47
CA ILE A 300 53.79 -21.77 10.64
C ILE A 300 53.55 -23.24 10.97
N GLY A 301 52.75 -23.90 10.12
CA GLY A 301 52.65 -25.37 10.12
C GLY A 301 53.63 -26.05 9.17
N ASP A 302 53.78 -27.36 9.36
CA ASP A 302 54.65 -28.25 8.56
C ASP A 302 54.38 -28.16 7.04
N ASP A 303 53.13 -27.83 6.66
CA ASP A 303 52.74 -27.68 5.26
C ASP A 303 53.43 -26.48 4.58
N ILE A 304 53.62 -25.38 5.30
CA ILE A 304 54.19 -24.13 4.77
C ILE A 304 55.71 -24.19 4.79
N THR A 305 56.30 -24.71 5.87
CA THR A 305 57.74 -24.99 5.89
C THR A 305 58.11 -25.93 4.75
N GLY A 306 57.34 -27.00 4.55
CA GLY A 306 57.50 -27.91 3.41
C GLY A 306 57.28 -27.23 2.05
N TYR A 307 56.35 -26.27 1.94
CA TYR A 307 56.16 -25.48 0.70
C TYR A 307 57.34 -24.55 0.41
N ILE A 308 57.85 -23.83 1.42
CA ILE A 308 58.99 -22.93 1.30
C ILE A 308 60.24 -23.72 0.91
N HIS A 309 60.52 -24.84 1.58
CA HIS A 309 61.64 -25.70 1.23
C HIS A 309 61.53 -26.23 -0.20
N ARG A 310 60.36 -26.69 -0.64
CA ARG A 310 60.16 -27.12 -2.04
C ARG A 310 60.45 -26.02 -3.05
N MET A 311 60.10 -24.76 -2.77
CA MET A 311 60.44 -23.64 -3.66
C MET A 311 61.93 -23.33 -3.67
N ILE A 312 62.57 -23.40 -2.50
CA ILE A 312 64.02 -23.22 -2.38
C ILE A 312 64.74 -24.32 -3.16
N ASP A 313 64.32 -25.59 -3.04
CA ASP A 313 64.92 -26.72 -3.75
C ASP A 313 64.81 -26.56 -5.28
N VAL A 314 63.67 -26.06 -5.78
CA VAL A 314 63.47 -25.77 -7.21
C VAL A 314 64.36 -24.63 -7.67
N ALA A 315 64.47 -23.56 -6.88
CA ALA A 315 65.35 -22.42 -7.18
C ALA A 315 66.83 -22.82 -7.15
N GLU A 316 67.22 -23.65 -6.18
CA GLU A 316 68.56 -24.22 -6.05
C GLU A 316 68.90 -25.05 -7.30
N ALA A 317 68.00 -25.93 -7.74
CA ALA A 317 68.21 -26.71 -8.96
C ALA A 317 68.42 -25.84 -10.22
N GLN A 318 67.71 -24.71 -10.33
CA GLN A 318 67.89 -23.76 -11.43
C GLN A 318 69.22 -23.00 -11.34
N ILE A 319 69.64 -22.65 -10.13
CA ILE A 319 70.93 -22.00 -9.87
C ILE A 319 72.06 -22.98 -10.20
N GLU A 320 71.97 -24.23 -9.75
CA GLU A 320 72.98 -25.27 -10.04
C GLU A 320 73.16 -25.49 -11.56
N GLN A 321 72.08 -25.43 -12.34
CA GLN A 321 72.16 -25.49 -13.81
C GLN A 321 72.91 -24.28 -14.40
N LYS A 322 72.60 -23.06 -13.93
CA LYS A 322 73.30 -21.84 -14.35
C LYS A 322 74.77 -21.87 -13.95
N GLU A 323 75.07 -22.38 -12.76
CA GLU A 323 76.42 -22.53 -12.25
C GLU A 323 77.24 -23.54 -13.07
N LYS A 324 76.65 -24.64 -13.53
CA LYS A 324 77.31 -25.56 -14.48
C LYS A 324 77.66 -24.87 -15.81
N ILE A 325 76.78 -23.99 -16.30
CA ILE A 325 77.03 -23.18 -17.51
C ILE A 325 78.14 -22.16 -17.23
N TRP A 326 78.10 -21.44 -16.11
CA TRP A 326 79.11 -20.46 -15.72
C TRP A 326 80.49 -21.07 -15.44
N LYS A 327 80.53 -22.32 -14.95
CA LYS A 327 81.74 -23.12 -14.84
C LYS A 327 82.32 -23.44 -16.21
N ALA A 328 81.48 -23.91 -17.14
CA ALA A 328 81.89 -24.22 -18.51
C ALA A 328 82.35 -22.96 -19.28
N SER A 329 81.76 -21.80 -18.99
CA SER A 329 82.13 -20.51 -19.59
C SER A 329 83.30 -19.80 -18.87
N GLY A 330 83.87 -20.37 -17.81
CA GLY A 330 85.03 -19.82 -17.08
C GLY A 330 84.76 -18.51 -16.32
N VAL A 331 83.48 -18.14 -16.13
CA VAL A 331 83.07 -16.87 -15.50
C VAL A 331 83.16 -16.95 -13.96
N SER A 332 83.16 -18.16 -13.39
CA SER A 332 83.25 -18.39 -11.94
C SER A 332 84.66 -18.80 -11.50
N GLY A 333 85.16 -18.20 -10.42
CA GLY A 333 86.50 -18.50 -9.88
C GLY A 333 86.56 -19.83 -9.12
N GLU A 334 87.66 -20.57 -9.25
CA GLU A 334 87.88 -21.89 -8.62
C GLU A 334 87.67 -21.91 -7.10
N ARG A 335 87.83 -20.77 -6.41
CA ARG A 335 87.61 -20.62 -4.97
C ARG A 335 86.15 -20.71 -4.51
N MET A 336 85.17 -20.54 -5.40
CA MET A 336 83.75 -20.67 -5.04
C MET A 336 83.28 -22.13 -4.93
N TRP A 337 84.06 -23.06 -5.46
CA TRP A 337 83.72 -24.47 -5.60
C TRP A 337 84.31 -25.28 -4.45
N MET A 338 83.50 -26.11 -3.79
CA MET A 338 83.99 -27.09 -2.83
C MET A 338 83.69 -28.51 -3.30
N GLU A 339 84.65 -29.40 -3.09
CA GLU A 339 84.53 -30.82 -3.34
C GLU A 339 84.13 -31.54 -2.06
N GLU A 340 83.00 -32.24 -2.10
CA GLU A 340 82.60 -33.16 -1.03
C GLU A 340 83.38 -34.48 -1.12
N ARG A 341 83.51 -35.22 -0.01
CA ARG A 341 84.10 -36.56 0.01
C ARG A 341 83.22 -37.52 -0.81
N GLY A 342 83.53 -37.62 -2.10
CA GLY A 342 82.70 -38.30 -3.09
C GLY A 342 82.79 -37.69 -4.51
N GLY A 343 83.52 -36.59 -4.70
CA GLY A 343 83.82 -36.01 -6.02
C GLY A 343 82.70 -35.13 -6.60
N LYS A 344 81.66 -34.82 -5.82
CA LYS A 344 80.65 -33.83 -6.20
C LYS A 344 81.16 -32.43 -5.83
N VAL A 345 81.11 -31.52 -6.81
CA VAL A 345 81.57 -30.14 -6.65
C VAL A 345 80.34 -29.22 -6.66
N TYR A 346 80.12 -28.46 -5.59
CA TYR A 346 79.04 -27.47 -5.50
C TYR A 346 79.59 -26.08 -5.22
N ALA A 347 78.88 -25.03 -5.65
CA ALA A 347 79.25 -23.65 -5.37
C ALA A 347 78.65 -23.19 -4.03
N ARG A 348 79.40 -22.38 -3.27
CA ARG A 348 78.84 -21.70 -2.09
C ARG A 348 77.92 -20.57 -2.52
N GLY A 349 76.68 -20.58 -2.04
CA GLY A 349 75.71 -19.52 -2.32
C GLY A 349 74.54 -19.52 -1.34
N ILE A 350 73.80 -18.42 -1.34
CA ILE A 350 72.48 -18.32 -0.71
C ILE A 350 71.47 -18.40 -1.85
N VAL A 351 70.42 -19.21 -1.68
CA VAL A 351 69.32 -19.30 -2.64
C VAL A 351 68.23 -18.34 -2.19
N PRO A 352 68.01 -17.21 -2.90
CA PRO A 352 66.92 -16.31 -2.60
C PRO A 352 65.61 -16.85 -3.18
N VAL A 353 64.53 -16.81 -2.40
CA VAL A 353 63.17 -17.01 -2.86
C VAL A 353 62.32 -15.87 -2.32
N ASP A 354 61.62 -15.19 -3.22
CA ASP A 354 60.73 -14.09 -2.86
C ASP A 354 59.33 -14.64 -2.53
N LEU A 355 58.80 -14.24 -1.38
CA LEU A 355 57.52 -14.72 -0.84
C LEU A 355 56.64 -13.56 -0.40
N LEU A 356 55.34 -13.65 -0.70
CA LEU A 356 54.37 -12.68 -0.21
C LEU A 356 54.07 -12.98 1.26
N THR A 357 54.47 -12.06 2.14
CA THR A 357 54.34 -12.19 3.59
C THR A 357 53.45 -11.09 4.15
N ARG A 358 52.61 -11.42 5.12
CA ARG A 358 51.72 -10.45 5.79
C ARG A 358 52.23 -10.17 7.19
N PHE A 359 52.34 -8.89 7.54
CA PHE A 359 52.80 -8.44 8.85
C PHE A 359 51.64 -7.88 9.68
N TYR A 360 51.58 -8.27 10.95
CA TYR A 360 50.66 -7.75 11.94
C TYR A 360 51.41 -7.11 13.10
N ARG A 361 50.77 -6.10 13.71
CA ARG A 361 51.26 -5.42 14.91
C ARG A 361 50.09 -5.06 15.82
N ILE A 362 50.38 -4.95 17.11
CA ILE A 362 49.39 -4.49 18.09
C ILE A 362 49.19 -2.97 17.91
N LYS A 363 47.94 -2.55 17.66
CA LYS A 363 47.57 -1.15 17.48
C LYS A 363 47.92 -0.34 18.75
N GLY A 364 48.49 0.85 18.58
CA GLY A 364 48.80 1.79 19.68
C GLY A 364 50.15 1.59 20.39
N LYS A 365 50.87 0.49 20.15
CA LYS A 365 52.18 0.23 20.80
C LYS A 365 53.42 0.62 19.96
N GLY A 366 53.23 1.09 18.73
CA GLY A 366 54.29 1.66 17.88
C GLY A 366 55.47 0.70 17.64
N HIS A 367 56.70 1.23 17.63
CA HIS A 367 57.93 0.46 17.35
C HIS A 367 58.34 -0.53 18.46
N LYS A 368 57.60 -0.55 19.58
CA LYS A 368 57.90 -1.35 20.77
C LYS A 368 57.17 -2.69 20.80
N SER A 369 56.23 -2.94 19.89
CA SER A 369 55.53 -4.22 19.80
C SER A 369 56.27 -5.21 18.89
N PRO A 370 56.24 -6.52 19.18
CA PRO A 370 56.68 -7.54 18.24
C PRO A 370 55.86 -7.47 16.95
N LEU A 371 56.51 -7.83 15.84
CA LEU A 371 55.86 -7.98 14.53
C LEU A 371 55.52 -9.45 14.34
N PHE A 372 54.25 -9.76 14.10
CA PHE A 372 53.83 -11.10 13.72
C PHE A 372 53.88 -11.20 12.21
N ALA A 373 54.58 -12.20 11.69
CA ALA A 373 54.73 -12.42 10.26
C ALA A 373 54.10 -13.76 9.88
N ILE A 374 53.17 -13.73 8.94
CA ILE A 374 52.61 -14.93 8.30
C ILE A 374 53.26 -15.08 6.93
N PRO A 375 54.12 -16.10 6.74
CA PRO A 375 54.74 -16.34 5.44
C PRO A 375 53.78 -16.99 4.45
N ALA A 376 54.00 -16.76 3.15
CA ALA A 376 53.19 -17.31 2.05
C ALA A 376 51.67 -17.09 2.25
N ALA A 377 51.28 -15.86 2.57
CA ALA A 377 49.90 -15.52 2.98
C ALA A 377 48.84 -15.91 1.94
N GLU A 378 49.19 -15.92 0.65
CA GLU A 378 48.30 -16.36 -0.45
C GLU A 378 48.13 -17.89 -0.55
N GLN A 379 49.05 -18.69 -0.04
CA GLN A 379 49.01 -20.15 -0.15
C GLN A 379 48.69 -20.81 1.20
N HIS A 380 48.67 -20.04 2.28
CA HIS A 380 48.46 -20.51 3.64
C HIS A 380 47.03 -21.04 3.88
N PRO A 381 46.84 -22.32 4.26
CA PRO A 381 45.50 -22.91 4.46
C PRO A 381 44.73 -22.25 5.62
N GLY A 382 45.39 -21.95 6.74
CA GLY A 382 44.80 -21.25 7.89
C GLY A 382 44.20 -19.87 7.59
N VAL A 383 44.77 -19.11 6.65
CA VAL A 383 44.32 -17.75 6.27
C VAL A 383 43.35 -17.79 5.08
N GLN A 384 42.92 -18.98 4.63
CA GLN A 384 42.05 -19.09 3.46
C GLN A 384 40.66 -18.47 3.70
N GLN A 385 40.11 -18.69 4.90
CA GLN A 385 38.79 -18.16 5.25
C GLN A 385 38.82 -16.65 5.49
N THR A 386 39.86 -16.14 6.13
CA THR A 386 40.04 -14.72 6.38
C THR A 386 40.27 -13.94 5.09
N ARG A 387 41.04 -14.50 4.14
CA ARG A 387 41.16 -13.96 2.78
C ARG A 387 39.83 -13.89 2.04
N ARG A 388 38.97 -14.90 2.17
CA ARG A 388 37.62 -14.86 1.58
C ARG A 388 36.76 -13.73 2.17
N ILE A 389 36.92 -13.44 3.45
CA ILE A 389 36.20 -12.36 4.17
C ILE A 389 36.79 -10.97 3.85
N GLU A 390 38.07 -10.89 3.50
CA GLU A 390 38.73 -9.63 3.10
C GLU A 390 38.50 -9.29 1.62
N GLU A 391 38.58 -10.27 0.72
CA GLU A 391 38.37 -10.08 -0.72
C GLU A 391 36.92 -9.70 -1.05
N ARG A 392 35.99 -10.25 -0.28
CA ARG A 392 34.58 -9.91 -0.37
C ARG A 392 34.19 -9.30 0.94
N PRO A 393 33.81 -8.01 0.97
CA PRO A 393 33.16 -7.54 2.17
C PRO A 393 32.02 -8.50 2.50
N THR A 394 31.76 -8.78 3.78
CA THR A 394 30.41 -9.15 4.23
C THR A 394 29.55 -7.91 4.01
N LEU A 395 29.35 -7.60 2.73
CA LEU A 395 28.09 -7.16 2.24
C LEU A 395 27.11 -8.09 2.95
N VAL A 396 26.39 -7.52 3.89
CA VAL A 396 24.95 -7.78 3.96
C VAL A 396 24.37 -7.31 2.62
N SER A 397 24.88 -7.86 1.50
CA SER A 397 24.20 -7.92 0.24
C SER A 397 23.10 -8.88 0.59
N VAL A 398 21.91 -8.30 0.76
CA VAL A 398 20.76 -8.76 0.01
C VAL A 398 21.28 -9.54 -1.20
N VAL A 399 20.98 -10.84 -1.18
CA VAL A 399 21.26 -11.84 -2.22
C VAL A 399 21.55 -11.16 -3.55
N THR A 400 22.68 -11.51 -4.21
CA THR A 400 22.97 -11.19 -5.63
C THR A 400 21.66 -10.96 -6.37
N PRO A 401 21.45 -9.84 -7.11
CA PRO A 401 20.16 -9.53 -7.73
C PRO A 401 19.82 -10.51 -8.86
N THR A 402 19.56 -11.75 -8.50
CA THR A 402 18.47 -12.54 -9.01
C THR A 402 17.23 -11.88 -8.46
N TRP A 403 16.27 -11.55 -9.33
CA TRP A 403 14.90 -11.26 -8.90
C TRP A 403 14.56 -12.17 -7.72
N PRO A 404 14.40 -11.63 -6.51
CA PRO A 404 14.18 -12.51 -5.37
C PRO A 404 12.87 -13.26 -5.63
N GLU A 405 12.89 -14.59 -5.47
CA GLU A 405 11.65 -15.37 -5.36
C GLU A 405 10.82 -14.95 -4.14
N ARG A 406 11.38 -14.12 -3.24
CA ARG A 406 10.62 -13.37 -2.24
C ARG A 406 9.79 -12.32 -2.96
N VAL A 407 8.61 -12.74 -3.42
CA VAL A 407 7.50 -11.87 -3.75
C VAL A 407 7.33 -10.93 -2.56
N SER A 408 7.55 -9.63 -2.77
CA SER A 408 7.36 -8.65 -1.69
C SER A 408 5.93 -8.77 -1.16
N GLU A 409 5.69 -8.49 0.12
CA GLU A 409 4.32 -8.55 0.66
C GLU A 409 3.38 -7.66 -0.18
N TRP A 410 3.90 -6.54 -0.69
CA TRP A 410 3.23 -5.69 -1.67
C TRP A 410 2.87 -6.44 -2.96
N GLU A 411 3.81 -7.13 -3.61
CA GLU A 411 3.53 -7.92 -4.81
C GLU A 411 2.55 -9.07 -4.54
N THR A 412 2.65 -9.75 -3.39
CA THR A 412 1.71 -10.82 -3.04
C THR A 412 0.30 -10.28 -2.90
N LYS A 413 0.15 -9.12 -2.24
CA LYS A 413 -1.12 -8.44 -2.05
C LYS A 413 -1.70 -7.97 -3.38
N GLN A 414 -0.87 -7.45 -4.28
CA GLN A 414 -1.35 -7.01 -5.59
C GLN A 414 -1.68 -8.16 -6.53
N LYS A 415 -0.90 -9.26 -6.51
CA LYS A 415 -1.25 -10.47 -7.25
C LYS A 415 -2.57 -11.06 -6.74
N ALA A 416 -2.76 -11.16 -5.44
CA ALA A 416 -4.02 -11.63 -4.86
C ALA A 416 -5.22 -10.77 -5.28
N LYS A 417 -5.08 -9.44 -5.25
CA LYS A 417 -6.11 -8.52 -5.75
C LYS A 417 -6.40 -8.69 -7.24
N LEU A 418 -5.36 -8.87 -8.05
CA LEU A 418 -5.50 -9.12 -9.49
C LEU A 418 -6.20 -10.45 -9.76
N GLU A 419 -5.85 -11.50 -9.02
CA GLU A 419 -6.49 -12.81 -9.13
C GLU A 419 -7.96 -12.73 -8.73
N GLU A 420 -8.29 -12.07 -7.63
CA GLU A 420 -9.68 -11.85 -7.20
C GLU A 420 -10.48 -11.04 -8.22
N ALA A 421 -9.92 -9.94 -8.73
CA ALA A 421 -10.54 -9.15 -9.79
C ALA A 421 -10.79 -9.98 -11.05
N SER A 422 -9.83 -10.82 -11.45
CA SER A 422 -9.96 -11.70 -12.61
C SER A 422 -11.05 -12.77 -12.43
N GLN A 423 -11.20 -13.30 -11.21
CA GLN A 423 -12.26 -14.26 -10.88
C GLN A 423 -13.64 -13.59 -10.92
N MET A 424 -13.75 -12.38 -10.38
CA MET A 424 -14.99 -11.61 -10.41
C MET A 424 -15.37 -11.20 -11.85
N ASP A 425 -14.40 -10.81 -12.68
CA ASP A 425 -14.64 -10.54 -14.10
C ASP A 425 -15.12 -11.77 -14.86
N ALA A 426 -14.56 -12.95 -14.56
CA ALA A 426 -15.03 -14.21 -15.13
C ALA A 426 -16.48 -14.52 -14.70
N GLN A 427 -16.82 -14.30 -13.43
CA GLN A 427 -18.20 -14.46 -12.93
C GLN A 427 -19.16 -13.46 -13.58
N ASN A 428 -18.77 -12.19 -13.71
CA ASN A 428 -19.57 -11.17 -14.39
C ASN A 428 -19.82 -11.53 -15.86
N GLN A 429 -18.83 -12.08 -16.57
CA GLN A 429 -19.02 -12.54 -17.94
C GLN A 429 -20.02 -13.70 -18.03
N VAL A 430 -20.00 -14.62 -17.06
CA VAL A 430 -21.00 -15.71 -16.97
C VAL A 430 -22.39 -15.12 -16.72
N LEU A 431 -22.54 -14.25 -15.73
CA LEU A 431 -23.83 -13.60 -15.42
C LEU A 431 -24.39 -12.79 -16.60
N ILE A 432 -23.53 -12.14 -17.40
CA ILE A 432 -23.95 -11.44 -18.61
C ILE A 432 -24.50 -12.42 -19.65
N ARG A 433 -23.86 -13.59 -19.83
CA ARG A 433 -24.38 -14.64 -20.73
C ARG A 433 -25.71 -15.17 -20.25
N ASP A 434 -25.83 -15.52 -18.98
CA ASP A 434 -27.07 -16.03 -18.38
C ASP A 434 -28.20 -15.01 -18.50
N ARG A 435 -27.90 -13.71 -18.31
CA ARG A 435 -28.88 -12.64 -18.51
C ARG A 435 -29.37 -12.60 -19.95
N VAL A 436 -28.49 -12.73 -20.94
CA VAL A 436 -28.88 -12.76 -22.36
C VAL A 436 -29.73 -13.98 -22.66
N GLU A 437 -29.34 -15.16 -22.16
CA GLU A 437 -30.12 -16.39 -22.33
C GLU A 437 -31.52 -16.28 -21.71
N LEU A 438 -31.62 -15.71 -20.50
CA LEU A 438 -32.91 -15.45 -19.83
C LEU A 438 -33.76 -14.45 -20.62
N GLN A 439 -33.15 -13.39 -21.17
CA GLN A 439 -33.85 -12.42 -22.01
C GLN A 439 -34.39 -13.06 -23.29
N ASP A 440 -33.63 -13.94 -23.93
CA ASP A 440 -34.06 -14.69 -25.11
C ASP A 440 -35.21 -15.64 -24.76
N MET A 441 -35.13 -16.36 -23.63
CA MET A 441 -36.21 -17.22 -23.15
C MET A 441 -37.49 -16.43 -22.87
N LEU A 442 -37.39 -15.26 -22.23
CA LEU A 442 -38.52 -14.37 -22.01
C LEU A 442 -39.13 -13.89 -23.33
N ALA A 443 -38.31 -13.55 -24.32
CA ALA A 443 -38.80 -13.14 -25.64
C ALA A 443 -39.57 -14.26 -26.36
N VAL A 444 -39.10 -15.52 -26.25
CA VAL A 444 -39.80 -16.70 -26.77
C VAL A 444 -41.13 -16.89 -26.04
N LYS A 445 -41.13 -16.84 -24.70
CA LYS A 445 -42.35 -16.99 -23.89
C LYS A 445 -43.36 -15.88 -24.16
N ASP A 446 -42.92 -14.66 -24.34
CA ASP A 446 -43.78 -13.54 -24.74
C ASP A 446 -44.40 -13.76 -26.13
N ALA A 447 -43.65 -14.34 -27.07
CA ALA A 447 -44.17 -14.70 -28.39
C ALA A 447 -45.21 -15.83 -28.31
N GLU A 448 -44.96 -16.85 -27.48
CA GLU A 448 -45.92 -17.92 -27.18
C GLU A 448 -47.21 -17.36 -26.56
N LEU A 449 -47.11 -16.48 -25.56
CA LEU A 449 -48.26 -15.83 -24.94
C LEU A 449 -49.06 -14.99 -25.94
N ARG A 450 -48.39 -14.26 -26.84
CA ARG A 450 -49.07 -13.51 -27.90
C ARG A 450 -49.80 -14.46 -28.85
N ARG A 451 -49.19 -15.58 -29.23
CA ARG A 451 -49.82 -16.58 -30.07
C ARG A 451 -51.05 -17.18 -29.40
N GLN A 452 -50.94 -17.58 -28.14
CA GLN A 452 -52.08 -18.11 -27.36
C GLN A 452 -53.21 -17.07 -27.24
N ARG A 453 -52.88 -15.79 -27.00
CA ARG A 453 -53.88 -14.71 -26.97
C ARG A 453 -54.59 -14.56 -28.32
N LEU A 454 -53.86 -14.66 -29.43
CA LEU A 454 -54.45 -14.62 -30.77
C LEU A 454 -55.34 -15.84 -31.03
N GLU A 455 -54.91 -17.05 -30.64
CA GLU A 455 -55.71 -18.27 -30.74
C GLU A 455 -56.99 -18.15 -29.89
N LEU A 456 -56.89 -17.67 -28.65
CA LEU A 456 -58.05 -17.37 -27.80
C LEU A 456 -58.96 -16.33 -28.45
N SER A 457 -58.42 -15.25 -29.00
CA SER A 457 -59.22 -14.22 -29.68
C SER A 457 -59.91 -14.77 -30.94
N PHE A 458 -59.28 -15.69 -31.65
CA PHE A 458 -59.85 -16.34 -32.82
C PHE A 458 -60.98 -17.29 -32.42
N HIS A 459 -60.77 -18.08 -31.35
CA HIS A 459 -61.83 -18.90 -30.76
C HIS A 459 -62.98 -18.04 -30.24
N GLU A 460 -62.70 -16.86 -29.68
CA GLU A 460 -63.73 -15.90 -29.25
C GLU A 460 -64.52 -15.31 -30.42
N MET A 461 -63.85 -15.00 -31.55
CA MET A 461 -64.51 -14.50 -32.76
C MET A 461 -65.25 -15.58 -33.55
N GLY A 462 -64.87 -16.86 -33.41
CA GLY A 462 -65.48 -18.01 -34.10
C GLY A 462 -66.72 -18.57 -33.41
N LEU A 463 -67.10 -18.07 -32.24
CA LEU A 463 -68.33 -18.45 -31.54
C LEU A 463 -69.55 -17.83 -32.23
N SER A 464 -70.60 -18.62 -32.44
CA SER A 464 -71.88 -18.08 -32.88
C SER A 464 -72.47 -17.12 -31.83
N GLU A 465 -73.28 -16.14 -32.24
CA GLU A 465 -73.91 -15.16 -31.32
C GLU A 465 -74.68 -15.86 -30.17
N ASP A 466 -75.23 -17.05 -30.44
CA ASP A 466 -75.91 -17.88 -29.46
C ASP A 466 -74.95 -18.47 -28.40
N GLU A 467 -73.77 -18.95 -28.80
CA GLU A 467 -72.75 -19.49 -27.89
C GLU A 467 -72.00 -18.40 -27.12
N ALA A 468 -71.80 -17.23 -27.72
CA ALA A 468 -71.25 -16.05 -27.05
C ALA A 468 -72.18 -15.55 -25.93
N GLY A 469 -73.51 -15.60 -26.16
CA GLY A 469 -74.53 -15.32 -25.16
C GLY A 469 -74.49 -16.31 -23.98
N VAL A 470 -74.39 -17.60 -24.27
CA VAL A 470 -74.27 -18.65 -23.24
C VAL A 470 -73.00 -18.48 -22.42
N ARG A 471 -71.86 -18.20 -23.06
CA ARG A 471 -70.57 -18.02 -22.37
C ARG A 471 -70.54 -16.75 -21.49
N LYS A 472 -71.12 -15.65 -21.96
CA LYS A 472 -71.24 -14.41 -21.16
C LYS A 472 -72.16 -14.61 -19.94
N ALA A 473 -73.22 -15.40 -20.11
CA ALA A 473 -74.08 -15.82 -19.00
C ALA A 473 -73.35 -16.77 -18.03
N LEU A 474 -72.44 -17.62 -18.53
CA LEU A 474 -71.64 -18.52 -17.71
C LEU A 474 -70.58 -17.76 -16.92
N TYR A 475 -69.88 -16.79 -17.51
CA TYR A 475 -68.93 -15.93 -16.80
C TYR A 475 -69.60 -15.01 -15.77
N SER A 476 -70.79 -14.48 -16.07
CA SER A 476 -71.54 -13.71 -15.06
C SER A 476 -72.04 -14.60 -13.93
N GLN A 477 -72.40 -15.86 -14.22
CA GLN A 477 -72.70 -16.84 -13.17
C GLN A 477 -71.46 -17.19 -12.35
N ILE A 478 -70.30 -17.41 -12.97
CA ILE A 478 -69.04 -17.69 -12.26
C ILE A 478 -68.67 -16.51 -11.35
N ALA A 479 -68.72 -15.26 -11.82
CA ALA A 479 -68.47 -14.09 -10.99
C ALA A 479 -69.45 -13.98 -9.81
N VAL A 480 -70.74 -14.28 -10.04
CA VAL A 480 -71.75 -14.34 -8.96
C VAL A 480 -71.48 -15.49 -7.99
N TYR A 481 -70.91 -16.60 -8.44
CA TYR A 481 -70.49 -17.68 -7.57
C TYR A 481 -69.21 -17.33 -6.80
N GLU A 482 -68.24 -16.64 -7.41
CA GLU A 482 -67.03 -16.16 -6.74
C GLU A 482 -67.38 -15.17 -5.62
N ASP A 483 -68.24 -14.18 -5.91
CA ASP A 483 -68.74 -13.23 -4.91
C ASP A 483 -69.47 -13.96 -3.77
N LYS A 484 -70.28 -14.97 -4.09
CA LYS A 484 -70.96 -15.80 -3.06
C LYS A 484 -69.99 -16.67 -2.27
N MET A 485 -68.93 -17.18 -2.90
CA MET A 485 -67.90 -17.97 -2.22
C MET A 485 -67.07 -17.08 -1.28
N GLU A 486 -66.82 -15.83 -1.66
CA GLU A 486 -66.15 -14.83 -0.84
C GLU A 486 -67.04 -14.36 0.33
N GLU A 487 -68.34 -14.15 0.10
CA GLU A 487 -69.33 -13.93 1.16
C GLU A 487 -69.40 -15.12 2.12
N LEU A 488 -69.42 -16.36 1.62
CA LEU A 488 -69.44 -17.57 2.45
C LEU A 488 -68.14 -17.75 3.26
N ARG A 489 -66.98 -17.37 2.72
CA ARG A 489 -65.71 -17.33 3.48
C ARG A 489 -65.78 -16.37 4.66
N SER A 490 -66.48 -15.23 4.51
CA SER A 490 -66.64 -14.25 5.60
C SER A 490 -67.58 -14.71 6.73
N VAL A 491 -68.52 -15.62 6.44
CA VAL A 491 -69.56 -16.06 7.39
C VAL A 491 -69.24 -17.40 8.05
N LEU A 492 -68.51 -18.29 7.38
CA LEU A 492 -68.23 -19.64 7.89
C LEU A 492 -66.95 -19.69 8.76
N PRO A 493 -66.92 -20.54 9.81
CA PRO A 493 -65.72 -20.81 10.60
C PRO A 493 -64.55 -21.36 9.76
N SER A 494 -63.32 -21.05 10.15
CA SER A 494 -62.07 -21.36 9.40
C SER A 494 -61.86 -22.84 9.07
N GLU A 495 -62.50 -23.76 9.79
CA GLU A 495 -62.44 -25.20 9.54
C GLU A 495 -63.07 -25.63 8.20
N TYR A 496 -63.93 -24.79 7.61
CA TYR A 496 -64.61 -25.07 6.34
C TYR A 496 -64.03 -24.31 5.13
N HIS A 497 -63.00 -23.48 5.33
CA HIS A 497 -62.41 -22.68 4.24
C HIS A 497 -61.66 -23.55 3.22
N SER A 498 -61.08 -24.67 3.64
CA SER A 498 -60.42 -25.63 2.75
C SER A 498 -61.36 -26.34 1.76
N LEU A 499 -62.66 -26.35 2.03
CA LEU A 499 -63.68 -26.90 1.11
C LEU A 499 -64.19 -25.86 0.11
N LEU A 500 -63.81 -24.59 0.30
CA LEU A 500 -64.15 -23.46 -0.57
C LEU A 500 -63.00 -23.05 -1.50
N ASP A 501 -61.85 -23.73 -1.42
CA ASP A 501 -60.80 -23.65 -2.42
C ASP A 501 -61.19 -24.60 -3.56
N VAL A 502 -61.70 -24.01 -4.65
CA VAL A 502 -61.73 -24.73 -5.93
C VAL A 502 -60.28 -24.75 -6.39
N ASP A 503 -59.65 -25.92 -6.38
CA ASP A 503 -58.27 -26.11 -6.84
C ASP A 503 -58.07 -25.42 -8.19
N THR A 504 -57.40 -24.27 -8.17
CA THR A 504 -56.80 -23.63 -9.34
C THR A 504 -55.51 -24.37 -9.71
N GLU A 505 -55.51 -25.71 -9.67
CA GLU A 505 -54.42 -26.58 -10.10
C GLU A 505 -54.67 -27.11 -11.53
N LEU A 506 -55.07 -26.22 -12.44
CA LEU A 506 -55.00 -26.47 -13.88
C LEU A 506 -54.22 -25.31 -14.52
N GLY A 507 -52.94 -25.21 -14.17
CA GLY A 507 -52.08 -24.16 -14.70
C GLY A 507 -50.59 -24.21 -14.39
N GLU A 508 -50.08 -25.18 -13.62
CA GLU A 508 -48.64 -25.30 -13.34
C GLU A 508 -48.16 -26.75 -13.41
N GLU A 509 -48.27 -27.38 -14.58
CA GLU A 509 -47.36 -28.45 -14.99
C GLU A 509 -47.00 -28.28 -16.47
N ALA A 510 -45.93 -27.53 -16.74
CA ALA A 510 -45.03 -27.66 -17.90
C ALA A 510 -43.75 -26.83 -17.69
#